data_AF-A0A9E4DKM3-F1
#
_entry.id   AF-A0A9E4DKM3-F1
#
_cell.length_a   1.000
_cell.length_b   1.000
_cell.length_c   1.000
_cell.angle_alpha   90.00
_cell.angle_beta   90.00
_cell.angle_gamma   90.00
#
_symmetry.space_group_name_H-M   'P 1'
#
loop_
_entity.id
_entity.type
_entity.pdbx_description
1 polymer ?
#
loop_
_entity_poly.entity_id
_entity_poly.type
_entity_poly.pdbx_seq_one_letter_code
_entity_poly.pdbx_strand_id
1 'polypeptide(L)'
;MPIQILLVAEPEANTSPEESIEYHANFIVWLHTFFREVLENIDEIDEQTDAPLFEAEQIAYFEEALEEMEGDDHFENLHELVSAMDPRQAFVHGLYGSQARWKYFNINFSLTRFLEQRTAALFERLLSSIDALLDSILGAVPGGSAVKELKEAVRNSVALVTD
;
A
#
# COMPACT_ATOMS: atom_id res chain seq x y z
N MET A 1 5.53 -13.64 17.13
CA MET A 1 5.54 -12.42 18.00
C MET A 1 4.32 -11.64 17.57
N PRO A 2 3.60 -10.87 18.40
CA PRO A 2 2.43 -10.16 17.88
C PRO A 2 2.85 -9.31 16.69
N ILE A 3 2.20 -9.53 15.54
CA ILE A 3 2.43 -8.80 14.29
C ILE A 3 2.34 -7.29 14.59
N GLN A 4 3.40 -6.54 14.29
CA GLN A 4 3.45 -5.09 14.53
C GLN A 4 3.41 -4.31 13.22
N ILE A 5 2.37 -4.54 12.42
CA ILE A 5 2.10 -3.67 11.27
C ILE A 5 1.69 -2.29 11.81
N LEU A 6 2.54 -1.30 11.61
CA LEU A 6 2.28 0.08 12.03
C LEU A 6 1.22 0.74 11.14
N LEU A 7 0.44 1.64 11.72
CA LEU A 7 -0.48 2.49 10.95
C LEU A 7 0.30 3.50 10.11
N VAL A 8 -0.27 3.89 8.97
CA VAL A 8 0.28 4.95 8.13
C VAL A 8 0.06 6.31 8.80
N ALA A 9 1.06 7.18 8.75
CA ALA A 9 0.89 8.57 9.17
C ALA A 9 -0.17 9.27 8.31
N GLU A 10 -1.15 9.91 8.96
CA GLU A 10 -2.21 10.65 8.25
C GLU A 10 -1.82 12.13 8.08
N PRO A 11 -2.09 12.74 6.92
CA PRO A 11 -1.91 14.17 6.74
C PRO A 11 -2.88 14.96 7.63
N GLU A 12 -2.38 16.05 8.20
CA GLU A 12 -3.20 16.99 8.95
C GLU A 12 -4.22 17.71 8.06
N ALA A 13 -5.29 18.24 8.67
CA ALA A 13 -6.36 18.92 7.92
C ALA A 13 -5.88 20.17 7.14
N ASN A 14 -4.78 20.78 7.58
CA ASN A 14 -4.25 22.03 7.02
C ASN A 14 -2.93 21.84 6.27
N THR A 15 -2.54 20.58 5.97
CA THR A 15 -1.31 20.27 5.24
C THR A 15 -1.34 20.91 3.85
N SER A 16 -0.28 21.65 3.53
CA SER A 16 -0.08 22.22 2.19
C SER A 16 0.14 21.12 1.15
N PRO A 17 -0.12 21.36 -0.15
CA PRO A 17 0.20 20.39 -1.20
C PRO A 17 1.64 19.90 -1.17
N GLU A 18 2.60 20.79 -0.86
CA GLU A 18 4.02 20.49 -0.74
C GLU A 18 4.30 19.54 0.43
N GLU A 19 3.77 19.84 1.62
CA GLU A 19 3.89 18.94 2.77
C GLU A 19 3.17 17.61 2.53
N SER A 20 2.11 17.60 1.71
CA SER A 20 1.38 16.38 1.40
C SER A 20 2.20 15.39 0.57
N ILE A 21 3.18 15.87 -0.22
CA ILE A 21 4.07 15.01 -1.01
C ILE A 21 4.88 14.08 -0.11
N GLU A 22 5.37 14.60 1.01
CA GLU A 22 6.15 13.83 1.99
C GLU A 22 5.33 12.66 2.56
N TYR A 23 4.03 12.84 2.81
CA TYR A 23 3.15 11.74 3.24
C TYR A 23 3.07 10.63 2.19
N HIS A 24 2.97 10.98 0.90
CA HIS A 24 2.89 9.98 -0.17
C HIS A 24 4.23 9.28 -0.39
N ALA A 25 5.35 9.98 -0.25
CA ALA A 25 6.67 9.36 -0.31
C ALA A 25 6.85 8.38 0.86
N ASN A 26 6.51 8.78 2.08
CA ASN A 26 6.52 7.92 3.26
C ASN A 26 5.53 6.75 3.15
N PHE A 27 4.42 6.92 2.43
CA PHE A 27 3.49 5.82 2.14
C PHE A 27 4.13 4.73 1.29
N ILE A 28 5.01 5.07 0.33
CA ILE A 28 5.74 4.06 -0.45
C ILE A 28 6.66 3.22 0.45
N VAL A 29 7.36 3.87 1.39
CA VAL A 29 8.21 3.19 2.38
C VAL A 29 7.38 2.30 3.30
N TRP A 30 6.23 2.81 3.76
CA TRP A 30 5.30 2.03 4.56
C TRP A 30 4.78 0.82 3.80
N LEU A 31 4.42 0.97 2.52
CA LEU A 31 3.85 -0.10 1.71
C LEU A 31 4.87 -1.22 1.48
N HIS A 32 6.12 -0.87 1.25
CA HIS A 32 7.23 -1.83 1.20
C HIS A 32 7.35 -2.62 2.51
N THR A 33 7.39 -1.90 3.64
CA THR A 33 7.45 -2.51 4.97
C THR A 33 6.23 -3.40 5.25
N PHE A 34 5.04 -2.95 4.87
CA PHE A 34 3.79 -3.68 5.03
C PHE A 34 3.82 -5.01 4.29
N PHE A 35 4.26 -5.05 3.04
CA PHE A 35 4.31 -6.31 2.29
C PHE A 35 5.33 -7.30 2.85
N ARG A 36 6.50 -6.81 3.30
CA ARG A 36 7.46 -7.64 4.02
C ARG A 36 6.87 -8.22 5.29
N GLU A 37 6.22 -7.40 6.11
CA GLU A 37 5.61 -7.85 7.36
C GLU A 37 4.48 -8.86 7.12
N VAL A 38 3.69 -8.70 6.05
CA VAL A 38 2.67 -9.69 5.67
C VAL A 38 3.32 -11.02 5.29
N LEU A 39 4.36 -11.02 4.44
CA LEU A 39 5.03 -12.24 4.01
C LEU A 39 5.79 -12.94 5.16
N GLU A 40 6.57 -12.17 5.93
CA GLU A 40 7.37 -12.68 7.05
C GLU A 40 6.50 -13.29 8.16
N ASN A 41 5.21 -12.93 8.22
CA ASN A 41 4.26 -13.43 9.22
C ASN A 41 3.07 -14.17 8.61
N ILE A 42 3.13 -14.59 7.32
CA ILE A 42 1.94 -15.10 6.62
C ILE A 42 1.35 -16.35 7.30
N ASP A 43 2.20 -17.26 7.78
CA ASP A 43 1.77 -18.44 8.53
C ASP A 43 1.01 -18.05 9.82
N GLU A 44 1.54 -17.06 10.56
CA GLU A 44 0.90 -16.58 11.81
C GLU A 44 -0.42 -15.85 11.49
N ILE A 45 -0.48 -15.13 10.38
CA ILE A 45 -1.70 -14.46 9.90
C ILE A 45 -2.75 -15.50 9.53
N ASP A 46 -2.40 -16.49 8.72
CA ASP A 46 -3.30 -17.53 8.22
C ASP A 46 -3.85 -18.43 9.33
N GLU A 47 -3.04 -18.75 10.34
CA GLU A 47 -3.50 -19.46 11.55
C GLU A 47 -4.57 -18.67 12.31
N GLN A 48 -4.57 -17.36 12.15
CA GLN A 48 -5.40 -16.42 12.89
C GLN A 48 -6.56 -15.87 12.06
N THR A 49 -6.63 -16.19 10.76
CA THR A 49 -7.72 -15.82 9.87
C THR A 49 -8.79 -16.91 9.75
N ASP A 50 -9.95 -16.55 9.21
CA ASP A 50 -11.05 -17.49 8.94
C ASP A 50 -10.76 -18.43 7.76
N ALA A 51 -9.94 -17.97 6.82
CA ALA A 51 -9.38 -18.72 5.71
C ALA A 51 -7.96 -18.21 5.42
N PRO A 52 -7.09 -19.04 4.82
CA PRO A 52 -5.79 -18.58 4.35
C PRO A 52 -5.95 -17.36 3.44
N LEU A 53 -5.08 -16.36 3.60
CA LEU A 53 -5.07 -15.19 2.73
C LEU A 53 -4.55 -15.53 1.34
N PHE A 54 -3.62 -16.48 1.26
CA PHE A 54 -2.97 -16.91 0.04
C PHE A 54 -2.76 -18.43 0.04
N GLU A 55 -2.79 -19.04 -1.13
CA GLU A 55 -2.30 -20.40 -1.34
C GLU A 55 -0.76 -20.43 -1.36
N ALA A 56 -0.15 -21.57 -1.04
CA ALA A 56 1.31 -21.69 -0.94
C ALA A 56 2.06 -21.30 -2.23
N GLU A 57 1.49 -21.60 -3.40
CA GLU A 57 2.05 -21.18 -4.70
C GLU A 57 1.98 -19.66 -4.90
N GLN A 58 0.94 -19.01 -4.39
CA GLN A 58 0.77 -17.57 -4.47
C GLN A 58 1.76 -16.85 -3.55
N ILE A 59 2.03 -17.40 -2.37
CA ILE A 59 3.06 -16.89 -1.44
C ILE A 59 4.42 -16.90 -2.14
N ALA A 60 4.81 -18.03 -2.75
CA ALA A 60 6.09 -18.13 -3.47
C ALA A 60 6.23 -17.09 -4.60
N TYR A 61 5.18 -16.90 -5.41
CA TYR A 61 5.19 -15.87 -6.45
C TYR A 61 5.24 -14.44 -5.89
N PHE A 62 4.62 -14.21 -4.73
CA PHE A 62 4.67 -12.92 -4.09
C PHE A 62 6.06 -12.62 -3.51
N GLU A 63 6.72 -13.62 -2.91
CA GLU A 63 8.12 -13.51 -2.49
C GLU A 63 9.04 -13.18 -3.67
N GLU A 64 8.95 -13.93 -4.77
CA GLU A 64 9.74 -13.68 -5.99
C GLU A 64 9.53 -12.26 -6.55
N ALA A 65 8.27 -11.82 -6.63
CA ALA A 65 7.96 -10.48 -7.12
C ALA A 65 8.51 -9.38 -6.19
N LEU A 66 8.42 -9.57 -4.88
CA LEU A 66 8.95 -8.60 -3.93
C LEU A 66 10.49 -8.53 -4.00
N GLU A 67 11.17 -9.67 -4.14
CA GLU A 67 12.62 -9.73 -4.34
C GLU A 67 13.06 -9.02 -5.64
N GLU A 68 12.34 -9.20 -6.74
CA GLU A 68 12.61 -8.50 -8.01
C GLU A 68 12.45 -6.98 -7.84
N MET A 69 11.37 -6.55 -7.19
CA MET A 69 11.13 -5.13 -6.91
C MET A 69 12.21 -4.51 -6.02
N GLU A 70 12.69 -5.25 -5.01
CA GLU A 70 13.79 -4.83 -4.14
C GLU A 70 15.13 -4.76 -4.88
N GLY A 71 15.45 -5.78 -5.70
CA GLY A 71 16.74 -5.89 -6.39
C GLY A 71 16.98 -4.83 -7.47
N ASP A 72 15.91 -4.32 -8.07
CA ASP A 72 15.93 -3.29 -9.12
C ASP A 72 15.62 -1.88 -8.58
N ASP A 73 15.68 -1.69 -7.25
CA ASP A 73 15.45 -0.42 -6.56
C ASP A 73 14.07 0.21 -6.88
N HIS A 74 13.04 -0.59 -7.20
CA HIS A 74 11.74 -0.07 -7.64
C HIS A 74 11.09 0.82 -6.58
N PHE A 75 11.17 0.44 -5.30
CA PHE A 75 10.63 1.24 -4.20
C PHE A 75 11.39 2.55 -3.97
N GLU A 76 12.71 2.54 -4.11
CA GLU A 76 13.53 3.76 -3.98
C GLU A 76 13.26 4.72 -5.15
N ASN A 77 13.29 4.21 -6.38
CA ASN A 77 12.93 4.97 -7.58
C ASN A 77 11.52 5.56 -7.47
N LEU A 78 10.55 4.78 -6.97
CA LEU A 78 9.19 5.25 -6.76
C LEU A 78 9.12 6.33 -5.68
N HIS A 79 9.83 6.16 -4.56
CA HIS A 79 9.93 7.17 -3.52
C HIS A 79 10.49 8.48 -4.06
N GLU A 80 11.56 8.44 -4.85
CA GLU A 80 12.15 9.61 -5.50
C GLU A 80 11.16 10.30 -6.47
N LEU A 81 10.49 9.51 -7.30
CA LEU A 81 9.49 10.02 -8.25
C LEU A 81 8.33 10.71 -7.55
N VAL A 82 7.82 10.13 -6.46
CA VAL A 82 6.76 10.72 -5.63
C VAL A 82 7.28 11.97 -4.93
N SER A 83 8.51 11.95 -4.40
CA SER A 83 9.14 13.11 -3.77
C SER A 83 9.34 14.29 -4.73
N ALA A 84 9.50 14.01 -6.02
CA ALA A 84 9.64 14.99 -7.08
C ALA A 84 8.29 15.41 -7.72
N MET A 85 7.16 14.95 -7.19
CA MET A 85 5.82 15.27 -7.70
C MET A 85 5.58 16.78 -7.71
N ASP A 86 4.98 17.29 -8.79
CA ASP A 86 4.52 18.69 -8.84
C ASP A 86 3.33 18.86 -7.86
N PRO A 87 3.39 19.81 -6.91
CA PRO A 87 2.28 20.09 -5.98
C PRO A 87 0.94 20.35 -6.68
N ARG A 88 0.95 20.87 -7.92
CA ARG A 88 -0.25 21.04 -8.72
C ARG A 88 -0.84 19.70 -9.18
N GLN A 89 -0.01 18.70 -9.46
CA GLN A 89 -0.47 17.35 -9.77
C GLN A 89 -1.02 16.69 -8.51
N ALA A 90 -0.37 16.87 -7.36
CA ALA A 90 -0.92 16.43 -6.08
C ALA A 90 -2.33 17.02 -5.85
N PHE A 91 -2.51 18.30 -6.19
CA PHE A 91 -3.82 18.96 -6.14
C PHE A 91 -4.85 18.28 -7.05
N VAL A 92 -4.55 18.14 -8.34
CA VAL A 92 -5.50 17.63 -9.34
C VAL A 92 -5.92 16.19 -9.06
N HIS A 93 -5.03 15.39 -8.48
CA HIS A 93 -5.27 13.97 -8.23
C HIS A 93 -5.82 13.66 -6.82
N GLY A 94 -6.21 14.70 -6.05
CA GLY A 94 -6.81 14.52 -4.72
C GLY A 94 -5.82 14.01 -3.68
N LEU A 95 -4.54 14.29 -3.88
CA LEU A 95 -3.41 13.91 -3.03
C LEU A 95 -3.03 15.04 -2.07
N TYR A 96 -4.01 15.84 -1.61
CA TYR A 96 -3.81 16.84 -0.56
C TYR A 96 -5.11 17.08 0.22
N GLY A 97 -5.01 17.72 1.39
CA GLY A 97 -6.14 18.14 2.20
C GLY A 97 -7.08 16.99 2.61
N SER A 98 -8.39 17.26 2.61
CA SER A 98 -9.40 16.30 3.08
C SER A 98 -9.51 15.03 2.22
N GLN A 99 -9.21 15.11 0.92
CA GLN A 99 -9.24 13.95 0.03
C GLN A 99 -8.10 12.98 0.32
N ALA A 100 -6.87 13.48 0.47
CA ALA A 100 -5.74 12.66 0.89
C ALA A 100 -6.01 12.05 2.26
N ARG A 101 -6.43 12.87 3.23
CA ARG A 101 -6.75 12.39 4.59
C ARG A 101 -7.80 11.27 4.58
N TRP A 102 -8.84 11.39 3.75
CA TRP A 102 -9.85 10.33 3.61
C TRP A 102 -9.27 9.02 3.07
N LYS A 103 -8.35 9.07 2.09
CA LYS A 103 -7.68 7.89 1.55
C LYS A 103 -6.83 7.20 2.62
N TYR A 104 -6.00 7.94 3.34
CA TYR A 104 -5.18 7.41 4.44
C TYR A 104 -6.04 6.86 5.59
N PHE A 105 -7.09 7.57 5.98
CA PHE A 105 -8.04 7.09 6.97
C PHE A 105 -8.66 5.75 6.57
N ASN A 106 -9.06 5.58 5.31
CA ASN A 106 -9.64 4.31 4.85
C ASN A 106 -8.63 3.15 4.91
N ILE A 107 -7.36 3.41 4.60
CA ILE A 107 -6.27 2.42 4.73
C ILE A 107 -6.12 2.05 6.21
N ASN A 108 -5.91 3.02 7.09
CA ASN A 108 -5.74 2.78 8.53
C ASN A 108 -6.95 2.10 9.17
N PHE A 109 -8.16 2.52 8.80
CA PHE A 109 -9.40 1.91 9.28
C PHE A 109 -9.50 0.46 8.82
N SER A 110 -9.26 0.17 7.54
CA SER A 110 -9.33 -1.20 6.99
C SER A 110 -8.25 -2.09 7.60
N LEU A 111 -7.03 -1.58 7.77
CA LEU A 111 -5.94 -2.27 8.44
C LEU A 111 -6.29 -2.60 9.89
N THR A 112 -6.80 -1.63 10.64
CA THR A 112 -7.22 -1.85 12.03
C THR A 112 -8.29 -2.94 12.11
N ARG A 113 -9.29 -2.89 11.22
CA ARG A 113 -10.34 -3.92 11.18
C ARG A 113 -9.80 -5.29 10.83
N PHE A 114 -8.90 -5.37 9.85
CA PHE A 114 -8.24 -6.60 9.49
C PHE A 114 -7.42 -7.16 10.66
N LEU A 115 -6.63 -6.36 11.37
CA LEU A 115 -5.86 -6.81 12.52
C LEU A 115 -6.74 -7.28 13.70
N GLU A 116 -7.91 -6.65 13.89
CA GLU A 116 -8.90 -7.00 14.92
C GLU A 116 -9.66 -8.30 14.64
N GLN A 117 -10.11 -8.50 13.40
CA GLN A 117 -11.08 -9.54 13.03
C GLN A 117 -10.48 -10.66 12.16
N ARG A 118 -9.41 -10.33 11.43
CA ARG A 118 -8.58 -11.26 10.66
C ARG A 118 -9.42 -12.07 9.67
N THR A 119 -10.09 -11.37 8.75
CA THR A 119 -10.82 -12.04 7.69
C THR A 119 -10.23 -11.70 6.33
N ALA A 120 -10.25 -12.67 5.41
CA ALA A 120 -9.81 -12.47 4.03
C ALA A 120 -10.51 -11.26 3.37
N ALA A 121 -11.83 -11.12 3.58
CA ALA A 121 -12.61 -10.00 3.05
C ALA A 121 -12.15 -8.61 3.58
N LEU A 122 -11.67 -8.54 4.82
CA LEU A 122 -11.13 -7.29 5.37
C LEU A 122 -9.74 -6.98 4.82
N PHE A 123 -8.94 -8.02 4.56
CA PHE A 123 -7.65 -7.89 3.89
C PHE A 123 -7.82 -7.42 2.44
N GLU A 124 -8.75 -8.01 1.68
CA GLU A 124 -9.12 -7.57 0.33
C GLU A 124 -9.52 -6.09 0.30
N ARG A 125 -10.34 -5.66 1.26
CA ARG A 125 -10.77 -4.26 1.40
C ARG A 125 -9.60 -3.31 1.71
N LEU A 126 -8.64 -3.76 2.51
CA LEU A 126 -7.41 -3.02 2.78
C LEU A 126 -6.60 -2.85 1.48
N LEU A 127 -6.33 -3.94 0.76
CA LEU A 127 -5.59 -3.92 -0.51
C LEU A 127 -6.29 -3.04 -1.56
N SER A 128 -7.62 -3.10 -1.64
CA SER A 128 -8.41 -2.22 -2.52
C SER A 128 -8.28 -0.74 -2.16
N SER A 129 -8.15 -0.42 -0.87
CA SER A 129 -7.94 0.98 -0.41
C SER A 129 -6.53 1.47 -0.76
N ILE A 130 -5.54 0.57 -0.71
CA ILE A 130 -4.16 0.81 -1.16
C ILE A 130 -4.12 1.06 -2.68
N ASP A 131 -4.75 0.19 -3.49
CA ASP A 131 -4.84 0.35 -4.96
C ASP A 131 -5.41 1.72 -5.33
N ALA A 132 -6.48 2.16 -4.66
CA ALA A 132 -7.13 3.44 -4.92
C ALA A 132 -6.27 4.67 -4.56
N LEU A 133 -5.32 4.54 -3.62
CA LEU A 133 -4.34 5.60 -3.34
C LEU A 133 -3.21 5.58 -4.38
N LEU A 134 -2.68 4.40 -4.70
CA LEU A 134 -1.69 4.23 -5.76
C LEU A 134 -2.18 4.74 -7.12
N ASP A 135 -3.48 4.59 -7.42
CA ASP A 135 -4.11 5.14 -8.62
C ASP A 135 -4.03 6.67 -8.69
N SER A 136 -4.25 7.33 -7.55
CA SER A 136 -4.08 8.79 -7.46
C SER A 136 -2.61 9.17 -7.66
N ILE A 137 -1.67 8.42 -7.06
CA ILE A 137 -0.21 8.66 -7.20
C ILE A 137 0.25 8.47 -8.65
N LEU A 138 -0.17 7.39 -9.31
CA LEU A 138 0.08 7.11 -10.72
C LEU A 138 -0.37 8.24 -11.64
N GLY A 139 -1.55 8.81 -11.35
CA GLY A 139 -2.05 9.95 -12.12
C GLY A 139 -1.18 11.19 -11.97
N ALA A 140 -0.58 11.39 -10.79
CA ALA A 140 0.19 12.58 -10.46
C ALA A 140 1.67 12.52 -10.84
N VAL A 141 2.23 11.31 -11.04
CA VAL A 141 3.65 11.10 -11.34
C VAL A 141 3.86 10.72 -12.82
N PRO A 142 4.55 11.54 -13.62
CA PRO A 142 4.87 11.19 -15.00
C PRO A 142 5.93 10.07 -15.07
N GLY A 143 5.71 9.06 -15.92
CA GLY A 143 6.66 7.97 -16.15
C GLY A 143 6.58 6.79 -15.17
N GLY A 144 5.46 6.64 -14.47
CA GLY A 144 5.29 5.66 -13.38
C GLY A 144 5.17 4.19 -13.77
N SER A 145 6.14 3.62 -14.52
CA SER A 145 6.19 2.15 -14.71
C SER A 145 6.33 1.42 -13.38
N ALA A 146 7.20 1.90 -12.48
CA ALA A 146 7.38 1.33 -11.14
C ALA A 146 6.09 1.42 -10.30
N VAL A 147 5.37 2.54 -10.37
CA VAL A 147 4.07 2.66 -9.66
C VAL A 147 3.05 1.70 -10.27
N LYS A 148 3.09 1.47 -11.59
CA LYS A 148 2.20 0.57 -12.30
C LYS A 148 2.47 -0.89 -11.90
N GLU A 149 3.72 -1.29 -11.76
CA GLU A 149 4.12 -2.62 -11.29
C GLU A 149 3.70 -2.85 -9.85
N LEU A 150 3.95 -1.89 -8.94
CA LEU A 150 3.49 -1.97 -7.55
C LEU A 150 1.96 -2.07 -7.47
N LYS A 151 1.26 -1.33 -8.33
CA LYS A 151 -0.19 -1.41 -8.43
C LYS A 151 -0.65 -2.77 -8.97
N GLU A 152 0.02 -3.31 -9.98
CA GLU A 152 -0.26 -4.65 -10.51
C GLU A 152 -0.03 -5.71 -9.42
N ALA A 153 1.02 -5.59 -8.60
CA ALA A 153 1.24 -6.45 -7.45
C ALA A 153 0.07 -6.39 -6.46
N VAL A 154 -0.38 -5.20 -6.06
CA VAL A 154 -1.55 -5.02 -5.16
C VAL A 154 -2.81 -5.65 -5.76
N ARG A 155 -3.08 -5.42 -7.05
CA ARG A 155 -4.25 -5.96 -7.74
C ARG A 155 -4.22 -7.48 -7.85
N ASN A 156 -3.04 -8.02 -8.12
CA ASN A 156 -2.85 -9.46 -8.12
C ASN A 156 -3.14 -9.99 -6.72
N SER A 157 -2.57 -9.39 -5.65
CA SER A 157 -2.90 -9.78 -4.28
C SER A 157 -4.40 -9.71 -3.96
N VAL A 158 -5.14 -8.72 -4.47
CA VAL A 158 -6.62 -8.67 -4.32
C VAL A 158 -7.28 -9.87 -4.99
N ALA A 159 -6.92 -10.17 -6.24
CA ALA A 159 -7.51 -11.29 -6.99
C ALA A 159 -7.26 -12.63 -6.31
N LEU A 160 -6.07 -12.80 -5.71
CA LEU A 160 -5.64 -14.02 -5.04
C LEU A 160 -6.41 -14.29 -3.74
N VAL A 161 -6.95 -13.25 -3.09
CA VAL A 161 -7.74 -13.36 -1.84
C VAL A 161 -9.22 -13.63 -2.12
N THR A 162 -9.69 -13.42 -3.36
CA THR A 162 -11.12 -13.52 -3.74
C THR A 162 -11.54 -14.82 -4.42
N ASP A 163 -10.59 -15.67 -4.80
CA ASP A 163 -10.82 -16.98 -5.41
C ASP A 163 -10.89 -18.10 -4.35
#